data_AF-A0A815YUB6-F1
#
_entry.id   AF-A0A815YUB6-F1
#
_cell.length_a   1.000
_cell.length_b   1.000
_cell.length_c   1.000
_cell.angle_alpha   90.00
_cell.angle_beta   90.00
_cell.angle_gamma   90.00
#
_symmetry.space_group_name_H-M   'P 1'
#
loop_
_entity.id
_entity.type
_entity.pdbx_description
1 polymer ?
#
loop_
_entity_poly.entity_id
_entity_poly.type
_entity_poly.pdbx_seq_one_letter_code
_entity_poly.pdbx_strand_id
1 'polypeptide(L)'
;MKRCFVLCSFSVMCGIPYGCEYDETTITLQGIAVLYKYWRYGIGSRLLEFFETKVDRIKITVGTASDEFVEQFYLKNGYKPVQFLIRIKFNQLPFDYEQKKANFKVINEKYDQENEAIILFIETLEYDNKLKNNIKTEFHSYETIYIMEKDIQSNI
;
A
#
# COMPACT_ATOMS: atom_id res chain seq x y z
N MET A 1 8.82 -10.83 -16.69
CA MET A 1 7.67 -10.08 -17.25
C MET A 1 6.58 -10.09 -16.18
N LYS A 2 6.21 -8.95 -15.60
CA LYS A 2 5.16 -8.90 -14.57
C LYS A 2 3.80 -9.14 -15.22
N ARG A 3 3.05 -10.13 -14.73
CA ARG A 3 1.66 -10.37 -15.16
C ARG A 3 0.74 -9.52 -14.30
N CYS A 4 -0.12 -8.75 -14.95
CA CYS A 4 -1.14 -7.97 -14.27
C CYS A 4 -2.52 -8.44 -14.71
N PHE A 5 -3.46 -8.51 -13.77
CA PHE A 5 -4.80 -9.03 -14.00
C PHE A 5 -5.85 -7.99 -13.63
N VAL A 6 -6.95 -7.98 -14.36
CA VAL A 6 -8.12 -7.12 -14.13
C VAL A 6 -9.31 -8.03 -13.89
N LEU A 7 -9.98 -7.86 -12.74
CA LEU A 7 -11.20 -8.61 -12.44
C LEU A 7 -12.41 -7.69 -12.52
N CYS A 8 -13.43 -8.10 -13.26
CA CYS A 8 -14.69 -7.37 -13.41
C CYS A 8 -15.85 -8.16 -12.80
N SER A 9 -16.66 -7.53 -11.94
CA SER A 9 -17.94 -8.08 -11.47
C SER A 9 -19.10 -7.36 -12.16
N PHE A 10 -20.01 -8.13 -12.78
CA PHE A 10 -20.90 -7.66 -13.86
C PHE A 10 -22.32 -7.23 -13.47
N SER A 11 -22.66 -7.03 -12.19
CA SER A 11 -24.03 -6.55 -11.87
C SER A 11 -24.16 -5.03 -11.83
N VAL A 12 -23.08 -4.29 -11.56
CA VAL A 12 -22.92 -2.85 -11.83
C VAL A 12 -21.40 -2.63 -11.94
N MET A 13 -20.89 -1.99 -12.99
CA MET A 13 -19.45 -1.67 -13.10
C MET A 13 -19.07 -0.67 -12.01
N CYS A 14 -18.77 -1.19 -10.83
CA CYS A 14 -18.59 -0.45 -9.59
C CYS A 14 -17.16 -0.58 -9.06
N GLY A 15 -16.24 -1.15 -9.82
CA GLY A 15 -14.83 -1.21 -9.44
C GLY A 15 -13.99 -2.19 -10.23
N ILE A 16 -12.68 -1.94 -10.24
CA ILE A 16 -11.65 -2.80 -10.82
C ILE A 16 -10.58 -3.01 -9.74
N PRO A 17 -10.43 -4.22 -9.16
CA PRO A 17 -9.17 -4.59 -8.56
C PRO A 17 -8.18 -4.99 -9.66
N TYR A 18 -7.00 -4.38 -9.65
CA TYR A 18 -5.88 -4.81 -10.48
C TYR A 18 -4.70 -5.15 -9.60
N GLY A 19 -3.98 -6.20 -9.95
CA GLY A 19 -2.80 -6.61 -9.21
C GLY A 19 -1.72 -7.17 -10.11
N CYS A 20 -0.48 -7.14 -9.64
CA CYS A 20 0.67 -7.69 -10.35
C CYS A 20 1.46 -8.61 -9.43
N GLU A 21 1.96 -9.71 -9.98
CA GLU A 21 2.82 -10.65 -9.25
C GLU A 21 4.06 -9.91 -8.73
N TYR A 22 4.29 -10.02 -7.41
CA TYR A 22 5.49 -9.50 -6.77
C TYR A 22 6.58 -10.57 -6.77
N ASP A 23 6.22 -11.75 -6.25
CA ASP A 23 7.01 -12.98 -6.26
C ASP A 23 6.09 -14.21 -6.42
N GLU A 24 6.65 -15.41 -6.23
CA GLU A 24 5.92 -16.68 -6.36
C GLU A 24 4.76 -16.83 -5.36
N THR A 25 4.84 -16.12 -4.24
CA THR A 25 3.94 -16.27 -3.08
C THR A 25 3.06 -15.05 -2.83
N THR A 26 3.45 -13.90 -3.39
CA THR A 26 2.84 -12.60 -3.11
C THR A 26 2.32 -11.92 -4.36
N ILE A 27 1.08 -11.41 -4.29
CA ILE A 27 0.52 -10.50 -5.30
C ILE A 27 0.34 -9.09 -4.74
N THR A 28 0.72 -8.08 -5.52
CA THR A 28 0.44 -6.69 -5.17
C THR A 28 -0.93 -6.29 -5.70
N LEU A 29 -1.87 -5.93 -4.83
CA LEU A 29 -3.08 -5.19 -5.23
C LEU A 29 -2.66 -3.74 -5.50
N GLN A 30 -2.79 -3.33 -6.75
CA GLN A 30 -2.35 -2.03 -7.24
C GLN A 30 -3.45 -0.97 -7.14
N GLY A 31 -4.73 -1.37 -7.13
CA GLY A 31 -5.81 -0.44 -6.83
C GLY A 31 -7.17 -1.09 -6.88
N ILE A 32 -8.12 -0.44 -6.21
CA ILE A 32 -9.54 -0.77 -6.14
C ILE A 32 -10.31 0.56 -6.19
N ALA A 33 -11.35 0.63 -7.00
CA ALA A 33 -12.16 1.83 -7.12
C ALA A 33 -13.63 1.50 -6.89
N VAL A 34 -14.39 2.42 -6.29
CA VAL A 34 -15.85 2.37 -6.26
C VAL A 34 -16.37 3.73 -6.66
N LEU A 35 -17.44 3.79 -7.47
CA LEU A 35 -18.08 5.08 -7.77
C LEU A 35 -18.56 5.74 -6.47
N TYR A 36 -18.28 7.03 -6.32
CA TYR A 36 -18.53 7.79 -5.07
C TYR A 36 -19.96 7.62 -4.53
N LYS A 37 -20.97 7.65 -5.41
CA LYS A 37 -22.38 7.45 -5.05
C LYS A 37 -22.71 6.09 -4.42
N TYR A 38 -21.78 5.11 -4.50
CA TYR A 38 -21.90 3.79 -3.91
C TYR A 38 -20.87 3.52 -2.81
N TRP A 39 -20.17 4.54 -2.33
CA TRP A 39 -19.30 4.39 -1.16
C TRP A 39 -20.10 4.04 0.09
N ARG A 40 -19.44 3.36 1.04
CA ARG A 40 -20.00 2.96 2.35
C ARG A 40 -21.15 1.92 2.30
N TYR A 41 -21.50 1.37 1.13
CA TYR A 41 -22.44 0.25 1.00
C TYR A 41 -21.78 -1.14 1.07
N GLY A 42 -20.51 -1.23 1.50
CA GLY A 42 -19.77 -2.50 1.59
C GLY A 42 -19.29 -3.07 0.25
N ILE A 43 -19.52 -2.38 -0.87
CA ILE A 43 -19.11 -2.84 -2.21
C ILE A 43 -17.59 -3.02 -2.30
N GLY A 44 -16.81 -2.08 -1.75
CA GLY A 44 -15.35 -2.19 -1.75
C GLY A 44 -14.86 -3.46 -1.06
N SER A 45 -15.45 -3.83 0.08
CA SER A 45 -15.10 -5.07 0.80
C SER A 45 -15.46 -6.31 -0.02
N ARG A 46 -16.64 -6.32 -0.68
CA ARG A 46 -17.03 -7.45 -1.54
C ARG A 46 -16.14 -7.59 -2.78
N LEU A 47 -15.70 -6.47 -3.36
CA LEU A 47 -14.74 -6.47 -4.47
C LEU A 47 -13.37 -6.98 -4.03
N LEU A 48 -12.93 -6.58 -2.84
CA LEU A 48 -11.68 -7.02 -2.25
C LEU A 48 -11.70 -8.52 -1.92
N GLU A 49 -12.78 -9.00 -1.29
CA GLU A 49 -13.02 -10.42 -1.05
C GLU A 49 -13.06 -11.21 -2.35
N PHE A 50 -13.74 -10.70 -3.38
CA PHE A 50 -13.73 -11.34 -4.70
C PHE A 50 -12.32 -11.44 -5.27
N PHE A 51 -11.52 -10.37 -5.19
CA PHE A 51 -10.10 -10.41 -5.60
C PHE A 51 -9.33 -11.47 -4.80
N GLU A 52 -9.47 -11.48 -3.48
CA GLU A 52 -8.84 -12.44 -2.57
C GLU A 52 -9.16 -13.90 -2.94
N THR A 53 -10.40 -14.21 -3.32
CA THR A 53 -10.80 -15.57 -3.76
C THR A 53 -10.28 -15.97 -5.13
N LYS A 54 -9.79 -15.03 -5.94
CA LYS A 54 -9.34 -15.26 -7.31
C LYS A 54 -7.83 -15.29 -7.44
N VAL A 55 -7.10 -14.85 -6.42
CA VAL A 55 -5.65 -14.91 -6.42
C VAL A 55 -5.19 -16.27 -5.90
N ASP A 56 -4.35 -16.94 -6.68
CA ASP A 56 -3.70 -18.20 -6.30
C ASP A 56 -2.37 -17.91 -5.59
N ARG A 57 -2.44 -17.08 -4.54
CA ARG A 57 -1.28 -16.61 -3.78
C ARG A 57 -1.58 -16.65 -2.30
N ILE A 58 -0.55 -16.89 -1.51
CA ILE A 58 -0.66 -16.99 -0.05
C ILE A 58 -0.68 -15.62 0.62
N LYS A 59 -0.32 -14.56 -0.10
CA LYS A 59 -0.23 -13.21 0.45
C LYS A 59 -0.62 -12.14 -0.56
N ILE A 60 -1.33 -11.12 -0.07
CA ILE A 60 -1.61 -9.90 -0.82
C ILE A 60 -0.91 -8.74 -0.13
N THR A 61 -0.20 -7.92 -0.91
CA THR A 61 0.39 -6.66 -0.46
C THR A 61 -0.29 -5.48 -1.16
N VAL A 62 -0.45 -4.35 -0.49
CA VAL A 62 -1.06 -3.14 -1.05
C VAL A 62 -0.38 -1.89 -0.50
N GLY A 63 -0.04 -0.96 -1.38
CA GLY A 63 0.28 0.41 -0.98
C GLY A 63 -1.03 1.19 -0.79
N THR A 64 -1.27 1.75 0.38
CA THR A 64 -2.47 2.54 0.63
C THR A 64 -2.38 3.88 -0.10
N ALA A 65 -3.51 4.49 -0.41
CA ALA A 65 -3.53 5.93 -0.66
C ALA A 65 -3.10 6.68 0.61
N SER A 66 -2.67 7.94 0.47
CA SER A 66 -2.29 8.78 1.62
C SER A 66 -3.46 9.18 2.53
N ASP A 67 -4.69 8.77 2.20
CA ASP A 67 -5.92 9.09 2.92
C ASP A 67 -6.26 8.09 4.03
N GLU A 68 -6.51 8.59 5.23
CA GLU A 68 -6.81 7.77 6.43
C GLU A 68 -8.04 6.86 6.25
N PHE A 69 -9.07 7.30 5.53
CA PHE A 69 -10.26 6.46 5.30
C PHE A 69 -9.95 5.20 4.47
N VAL A 70 -8.93 5.26 3.60
CA VAL A 70 -8.48 4.12 2.79
C VAL A 70 -7.68 3.15 3.65
N GLU A 71 -6.85 3.67 4.56
CA GLU A 71 -6.11 2.86 5.53
C GLU A 71 -7.07 2.09 6.44
N GLN A 72 -8.08 2.79 6.98
CA GLN A 72 -9.15 2.17 7.79
C GLN A 72 -9.96 1.13 7.00
N PHE A 73 -10.14 1.33 5.69
CA PHE A 73 -10.77 0.32 4.83
C PHE A 73 -9.95 -0.97 4.80
N TYR A 74 -8.64 -0.91 4.58
CA TYR A 74 -7.80 -2.11 4.55
C TYR A 74 -7.70 -2.79 5.91
N LEU A 75 -7.52 -2.03 6.99
CA LEU A 75 -7.52 -2.54 8.36
C LEU A 75 -8.82 -3.31 8.68
N LYS A 76 -9.98 -2.75 8.31
CA LYS A 76 -11.29 -3.39 8.49
C LYS A 76 -11.42 -4.72 7.72
N ASN A 77 -10.71 -4.87 6.60
CA ASN A 77 -10.71 -6.10 5.80
C ASN A 77 -9.58 -7.07 6.19
N GLY A 78 -8.91 -6.84 7.33
CA GLY A 78 -7.93 -7.77 7.92
C GLY A 78 -6.50 -7.60 7.41
N TYR A 79 -6.21 -6.53 6.67
CA TYR A 79 -4.84 -6.18 6.31
C TYR A 79 -4.12 -5.58 7.52
N LYS A 80 -2.82 -5.81 7.61
CA LYS A 80 -1.95 -5.29 8.66
C LYS A 80 -0.84 -4.44 8.04
N PRO A 81 -0.50 -3.28 8.60
CA PRO A 81 0.64 -2.51 8.16
C PRO A 81 1.93 -3.28 8.44
N VAL A 82 2.84 -3.27 7.47
CA VAL A 82 4.16 -3.93 7.57
C VAL A 82 5.29 -2.94 7.33
N GLN A 83 5.05 -1.91 6.52
CA GLN A 83 6.05 -0.91 6.18
C GLN A 83 5.39 0.45 5.90
N PHE A 84 6.16 1.52 6.01
CA PHE A 84 5.92 2.77 5.33
C PHE A 84 6.71 2.81 4.03
N LEU A 85 6.09 3.29 2.96
CA LEU A 85 6.78 3.79 1.78
C LEU A 85 6.74 5.31 1.83
N ILE A 86 7.91 5.94 1.83
CA ILE A 86 8.01 7.40 1.76
C ILE A 86 8.78 7.83 0.52
N ARG A 87 8.34 8.94 -0.07
CA ARG A 87 9.03 9.56 -1.20
C ARG A 87 9.46 10.98 -0.84
N ILE A 88 10.75 11.25 -1.07
CA ILE A 88 11.40 12.52 -0.74
C ILE A 88 12.05 13.03 -2.03
N LYS A 89 11.77 14.27 -2.44
CA LYS A 89 12.48 14.87 -3.57
C LYS A 89 13.92 15.19 -3.18
N PHE A 90 14.88 15.09 -4.10
CA PHE A 90 16.29 15.40 -3.82
C PHE A 90 16.49 16.83 -3.30
N ASN A 91 15.70 17.79 -3.80
CA ASN A 91 15.73 19.18 -3.34
C ASN A 91 15.05 19.43 -1.98
N GLN A 92 14.38 18.43 -1.42
CA GLN A 92 13.72 18.47 -0.10
C GLN A 92 14.43 17.62 0.94
N LEU A 93 15.53 16.95 0.56
CA LEU A 93 16.28 16.08 1.44
C LEU A 93 16.79 16.88 2.66
N PRO A 94 16.47 16.45 3.90
CA PRO A 94 17.00 17.13 5.08
C PRO A 94 18.54 17.06 5.13
N PHE A 95 19.18 18.13 5.60
CA PHE A 95 20.65 18.20 5.71
C PHE A 95 21.23 17.09 6.61
N ASP A 96 20.47 16.68 7.61
CA ASP A 96 20.76 15.61 8.58
C ASP A 96 20.11 14.27 8.20
N TYR A 97 19.83 14.05 6.91
CA TYR A 97 19.15 12.86 6.38
C TYR A 97 19.66 11.53 6.96
N GLU A 98 20.97 11.28 6.94
CA GLU A 98 21.54 10.03 7.45
C GLU A 98 21.34 9.86 8.97
N GLN A 99 21.35 10.95 9.74
CA GLN A 99 21.10 10.92 11.18
C GLN A 99 19.64 10.62 11.47
N LYS A 100 18.72 11.29 10.75
CA LYS A 100 17.28 11.02 10.86
C LYS A 100 16.96 9.59 10.46
N LYS A 101 17.53 9.11 9.37
CA LYS A 101 17.39 7.74 8.87
C LYS A 101 17.81 6.71 9.91
N ALA A 102 18.88 6.96 10.66
CA ALA A 102 19.34 6.07 11.73
C ALA A 102 18.35 5.90 12.90
N ASN A 103 17.38 6.82 13.06
CA ASN A 103 16.33 6.70 14.07
C ASN A 103 15.20 5.73 13.68
N PHE A 104 15.20 5.24 12.44
CA PHE A 104 14.17 4.35 11.92
C PHE A 104 14.78 3.04 11.42
N LYS A 105 14.01 1.96 11.51
CA LYS A 105 14.40 0.68 10.90
C LYS A 105 14.12 0.71 9.40
N VAL A 106 15.08 1.23 8.64
CA VAL A 106 15.02 1.28 7.17
C VAL A 106 15.35 -0.10 6.60
N ILE A 107 14.40 -0.67 5.87
CA ILE A 107 14.52 -1.97 5.21
C ILE A 107 15.18 -1.83 3.84
N ASN A 108 14.86 -0.75 3.12
CA ASN A 108 15.39 -0.54 1.78
C ASN A 108 15.38 0.95 1.41
N GLU A 109 16.28 1.33 0.52
CA GLU A 109 16.37 2.66 -0.07
C GLU A 109 16.55 2.51 -1.59
N LYS A 110 15.78 3.29 -2.36
CA LYS A 110 15.86 3.30 -3.82
C LYS A 110 15.93 4.72 -4.35
N TYR A 111 16.62 4.88 -5.46
CA TYR A 111 16.68 6.12 -6.21
C TYR A 111 15.73 6.03 -7.41
N ASP A 112 14.82 6.99 -7.49
CA ASP A 112 13.89 7.18 -8.60
C ASP A 112 14.41 8.36 -9.43
N GLN A 113 15.23 8.06 -10.45
CA GLN A 113 15.86 9.08 -11.28
C GLN A 113 14.84 9.90 -12.06
N GLU A 114 13.77 9.26 -12.56
CA GLU A 114 12.71 9.93 -13.32
C GLU A 114 11.98 10.96 -12.48
N ASN A 115 11.76 10.66 -11.20
CA ASN A 115 11.07 11.55 -10.28
C ASN A 115 12.01 12.38 -9.41
N GLU A 116 13.32 12.32 -9.62
CA GLU A 116 14.34 12.97 -8.79
C GLU A 116 14.06 12.79 -7.28
N ALA A 117 13.83 11.55 -6.89
CA ALA A 117 13.36 11.22 -5.54
C ALA A 117 14.09 10.03 -4.94
N ILE A 118 14.17 10.03 -3.60
CA ILE A 118 14.51 8.85 -2.80
C ILE A 118 13.19 8.20 -2.35
N ILE A 119 13.13 6.88 -2.49
CA ILE A 119 12.09 6.04 -1.93
C ILE A 119 12.68 5.27 -0.76
N LEU A 120 12.14 5.47 0.44
CA LEU A 120 12.52 4.72 1.63
C LEU A 120 11.40 3.78 2.06
N PHE A 121 11.81 2.57 2.45
CA PHE A 121 10.95 1.54 3.03
C PHE A 121 11.31 1.42 4.51
N ILE A 122 10.41 1.85 5.40
CA ILE A 122 10.62 1.83 6.86
C ILE A 122 9.73 0.76 7.46
N GLU A 123 10.27 -0.12 8.31
CA GLU A 123 9.46 -1.14 8.97
C GLU A 123 8.42 -0.53 9.92
N THR A 124 7.23 -1.13 9.97
CA THR A 124 6.27 -0.88 11.04
C THR A 124 5.50 -2.18 11.34
N LEU A 125 5.06 -2.36 12.58
CA LEU A 125 4.35 -3.56 13.01
C LEU A 125 2.87 -3.29 13.30
N GLU A 126 2.48 -2.01 13.40
CA GLU A 126 1.14 -1.60 13.81
C GLU A 126 0.72 -0.30 13.14
N TYR A 127 -0.58 -0.04 13.17
CA TYR A 127 -1.13 1.19 12.64
C TYR A 127 -0.90 2.32 13.64
N ASP A 128 0.02 3.22 13.31
CA ASP A 128 0.31 4.43 14.09
C ASP A 128 0.37 5.67 13.20
N ASN A 129 -0.75 6.41 13.16
CA ASN A 129 -0.87 7.65 12.40
C ASN A 129 0.01 8.77 12.98
N LYS A 130 0.35 8.75 14.27
CA LYS A 130 1.29 9.73 14.85
C LYS A 130 2.69 9.48 14.31
N LEU A 131 3.13 8.22 14.28
CA LEU A 131 4.40 7.84 13.68
C LEU A 131 4.45 8.19 12.18
N LYS A 132 3.37 7.90 11.43
CA LYS A 132 3.25 8.28 10.01
C LYS A 132 3.48 9.78 9.80
N ASN A 133 2.80 10.61 10.59
CA ASN A 133 2.93 12.07 10.52
C ASN A 133 4.31 12.57 10.98
N ASN A 134 4.91 11.91 11.97
CA ASN A 134 6.27 12.19 12.41
C ASN A 134 7.26 11.93 11.27
N ILE A 135 7.22 10.74 10.65
CA ILE A 135 8.06 10.38 9.51
C ILE A 135 7.88 11.40 8.37
N LYS A 136 6.63 11.75 8.04
CA LYS A 136 6.36 12.74 6.99
C LYS A 136 7.02 14.08 7.25
N THR A 137 6.94 14.55 8.50
CA THR A 137 7.52 15.82 8.94
C THR A 137 9.03 15.75 8.96
N GLU A 138 9.60 14.70 9.54
CA GLU A 138 11.05 14.51 9.70
C GLU A 138 11.78 14.49 8.35
N PHE A 139 11.19 13.83 7.35
CA PHE A 139 11.79 13.65 6.04
C PHE A 139 11.31 14.64 4.98
N HIS A 140 10.42 15.58 5.32
CA HIS A 140 9.76 16.48 4.36
C HIS A 140 9.17 15.73 3.15
N SER A 141 8.65 14.52 3.37
CA SER A 141 8.18 13.67 2.29
C SER A 141 6.89 14.22 1.68
N TYR A 142 6.79 14.17 0.35
CA TYR A 142 5.56 14.55 -0.35
C TYR A 142 4.54 13.40 -0.34
N GLU A 143 5.01 12.17 -0.18
CA GLU A 143 4.19 10.98 -0.05
C GLU A 143 4.68 10.13 1.12
N THR A 144 3.75 9.66 1.94
CA THR A 144 3.99 8.70 3.02
C THR A 144 2.76 7.85 3.16
N ILE A 145 2.89 6.59 2.75
CA ILE A 145 1.80 5.63 2.71
C ILE A 145 2.18 4.37 3.48
N TYR A 146 1.17 3.63 3.94
CA TYR A 146 1.42 2.28 4.43
C TYR A 146 1.55 1.32 3.26
N ILE A 147 2.46 0.37 3.39
CA ILE A 147 2.35 -0.93 2.74
C ILE A 147 1.70 -1.85 3.77
N MET A 148 0.56 -2.44 3.36
CA MET A 148 -0.19 -3.37 4.18
C MET A 148 -0.23 -4.75 3.53
N GLU A 149 -0.27 -5.78 4.36
CA GLU A 149 -0.31 -7.18 3.92
C GLU A 149 -1.47 -7.93 4.56
N LYS A 150 -1.96 -8.93 3.84
CA LYS A 150 -2.90 -9.94 4.35
C LYS A 150 -2.48 -11.31 3.84
N ASP A 151 -2.34 -12.24 4.77
CA ASP A 151 -2.19 -13.66 4.44
C ASP A 151 -3.54 -14.22 3.98
N ILE A 152 -3.52 -14.93 2.87
CA ILE A 152 -4.67 -15.64 2.30
C ILE A 152 -4.50 -17.10 2.65
N GLN A 153 -5.46 -17.64 3.40
CA GLN A 153 -5.53 -19.08 3.59
C GLN A 153 -5.79 -19.71 2.23
N SER A 154 -4.82 -20.47 1.70
CA SER A 154 -5.09 -21.36 0.58
C SER A 154 -6.18 -22.32 1.02
N ASN A 155 -7.36 -22.21 0.40
CA ASN A 155 -8.33 -23.29 0.42
C ASN A 155 -7.73 -24.44 -0.42
N ILE A 156 -6.90 -25.26 0.23
CA ILE A 156 -6.51 -26.58 -0.27
C ILE A 156 -7.70 -27.51 -0.06
#